data_AF-A0A0A8GXA8-F1
#
_entry.id   AF-A0A0A8GXA8-F1
#
_cell.length_a   1.000
_cell.length_b   1.000
_cell.length_c   1.000
_cell.angle_alpha   90.00
_cell.angle_beta   90.00
_cell.angle_gamma   90.00
#
_symmetry.space_group_name_H-M   'P 1'
#
loop_
_entity.id
_entity.type
_entity.pdbx_description
1 polymer ?
#
loop_
_entity_poly.entity_id
_entity_poly.type
_entity_poly.pdbx_seq_one_letter_code
_entity_poly.pdbx_strand_id
1 'polypeptide(L)'
;MSKKFCNISSFLLFILSIFYSFYQIMHEFDIVKSVYFYSGIFGLIFFGLSLFFSLLKYKHTKDYPKFLGFYAFFWALIHFLNYFAFGKNLDLMLFFKDTFSKNLEFSGFISFFILTLMFISSFKFFTKLSKIRKLGYICFLIASWHYFLSAKVPQIPHIFVLSIAIIFLSLKLWKNYKKRKKVTYY
;
A
#
# COMPACT_ATOMS: atom_id res chain seq x y z
N MET A 1 -5.64 22.97 -13.72
CA MET A 1 -6.45 22.14 -12.79
C MET A 1 -6.35 22.68 -11.37
N SER A 2 -7.48 22.98 -10.72
CA SER A 2 -7.49 23.39 -9.31
C SER A 2 -7.18 22.21 -8.37
N LYS A 3 -6.44 22.44 -7.28
CA LYS A 3 -6.14 21.42 -6.25
C LYS A 3 -7.41 20.72 -5.73
N LYS A 4 -8.53 21.47 -5.66
CA LYS A 4 -9.83 20.96 -5.23
C LYS A 4 -10.38 19.88 -6.17
N PHE A 5 -10.27 20.11 -7.48
CA PHE A 5 -10.70 19.15 -8.51
C PHE A 5 -9.92 17.84 -8.41
N CYS A 6 -8.61 17.96 -8.20
CA CYS A 6 -7.74 16.83 -8.03
C CYS A 6 -8.16 15.98 -6.81
N ASN A 7 -8.37 16.59 -5.63
CA ASN A 7 -8.76 15.84 -4.44
C ASN A 7 -10.12 15.14 -4.60
N ILE A 8 -11.08 15.80 -5.27
CA ILE A 8 -12.38 15.21 -5.60
C ILE A 8 -12.21 13.99 -6.49
N SER A 9 -11.38 14.06 -7.52
CA SER A 9 -11.10 12.92 -8.40
C SER A 9 -10.52 11.73 -7.65
N SER A 10 -9.55 11.95 -6.75
CA SER A 10 -8.99 10.87 -5.92
C SER A 10 -10.02 10.25 -4.99
N PHE A 11 -10.96 11.05 -4.46
CA PHE A 11 -12.05 10.55 -3.64
C PHE A 11 -13.09 9.76 -4.46
N LEU A 12 -13.44 10.23 -5.66
CA LEU A 12 -14.33 9.50 -6.57
C LEU A 12 -13.76 8.13 -6.95
N LEU A 13 -12.45 8.03 -7.20
CA LEU A 13 -11.77 6.75 -7.42
C LEU A 13 -11.89 5.81 -6.21
N PHE A 14 -11.78 6.36 -5.00
CA PHE A 14 -11.97 5.58 -3.78
C PHE A 14 -13.41 5.08 -3.63
N ILE A 15 -14.41 5.94 -3.83
CA ILE A 15 -15.81 5.54 -3.80
C ILE A 15 -16.11 4.48 -4.87
N LEU A 16 -15.58 4.65 -6.08
CA LEU A 16 -15.72 3.68 -7.15
C LEU A 16 -15.11 2.33 -6.77
N SER A 17 -13.95 2.31 -6.09
CA SER A 17 -13.35 1.07 -5.61
C SER A 17 -14.26 0.32 -4.62
N ILE A 18 -14.96 1.04 -3.74
CA ILE A 18 -15.90 0.45 -2.78
C ILE A 18 -17.09 -0.16 -3.52
N PHE A 19 -17.72 0.60 -4.43
CA PHE A 19 -18.85 0.10 -5.21
C PHE A 19 -18.47 -1.11 -6.08
N TYR A 20 -17.31 -1.06 -6.73
CA TYR A 20 -16.82 -2.18 -7.53
C TYR A 20 -16.58 -3.43 -6.67
N SER A 21 -15.89 -3.28 -5.53
CA SER A 21 -15.70 -4.40 -4.59
C SER A 21 -17.03 -4.96 -4.12
N PHE A 22 -17.96 -4.10 -3.71
CA PHE A 22 -19.26 -4.52 -3.21
C PHE A 22 -20.05 -5.29 -4.28
N TYR A 23 -20.12 -4.74 -5.50
CA TYR A 23 -20.74 -5.40 -6.63
C TYR A 23 -20.15 -6.79 -6.86
N GLN A 24 -18.83 -6.90 -6.89
CA GLN A 24 -18.16 -8.17 -7.17
C GLN A 24 -18.35 -9.19 -6.04
N ILE A 25 -18.26 -8.75 -4.78
CA ILE A 25 -18.48 -9.61 -3.60
C ILE A 25 -19.89 -10.22 -3.60
N MET A 26 -20.91 -9.48 -4.04
CA MET A 26 -22.29 -9.97 -4.11
C MET A 26 -22.51 -11.10 -5.13
N HIS A 27 -21.59 -11.28 -6.08
CA HIS A 27 -21.67 -12.33 -7.09
C HIS A 27 -20.81 -13.55 -6.74
N GLU A 28 -20.06 -13.52 -5.64
CA GLU A 28 -19.16 -14.58 -5.21
C GLU A 28 -19.81 -15.48 -4.15
N PHE A 29 -19.57 -16.78 -4.23
CA PHE A 29 -20.06 -17.74 -3.22
C PHE A 29 -19.32 -17.58 -1.88
N ASP A 30 -18.00 -17.33 -1.93
CA ASP A 30 -17.16 -17.13 -0.74
C ASP A 30 -16.88 -15.64 -0.54
N ILE A 31 -17.75 -15.00 0.24
CA ILE A 31 -17.70 -13.57 0.57
C ILE A 31 -16.41 -13.23 1.34
N VAL A 32 -15.96 -14.11 2.23
CA VAL A 32 -14.79 -13.85 3.07
C VAL A 32 -13.54 -13.80 2.19
N LYS A 33 -13.37 -14.79 1.32
CA LYS A 33 -12.24 -14.86 0.39
C LYS A 33 -12.27 -13.72 -0.63
N SER A 34 -13.43 -13.34 -1.15
CA SER A 34 -13.54 -12.24 -2.11
C SER A 34 -13.20 -10.90 -1.45
N VAL A 35 -13.70 -10.62 -0.24
CA VAL A 35 -13.31 -9.44 0.54
C VAL A 35 -11.80 -9.42 0.77
N TYR A 36 -11.20 -10.55 1.17
CA TYR A 36 -9.75 -10.67 1.38
C TYR A 36 -8.96 -10.35 0.10
N PHE A 37 -9.40 -10.87 -1.04
CA PHE A 37 -8.76 -10.64 -2.34
C PHE A 37 -8.85 -9.19 -2.81
N TYR A 38 -10.07 -8.63 -2.89
CA TYR A 38 -10.26 -7.27 -3.41
C TYR A 38 -9.66 -6.20 -2.51
N SER A 39 -9.74 -6.38 -1.19
CA SER A 39 -9.10 -5.46 -0.25
C SER A 39 -7.57 -5.43 -0.40
N GLY A 40 -6.94 -6.58 -0.65
CA GLY A 40 -5.51 -6.66 -0.94
C GLY A 40 -5.14 -5.93 -2.24
N ILE A 41 -5.90 -6.17 -3.32
CA ILE A 41 -5.66 -5.54 -4.62
C ILE A 41 -5.83 -4.03 -4.56
N PHE A 42 -6.93 -3.53 -4.01
CA PHE A 42 -7.15 -2.09 -3.91
C PHE A 42 -6.13 -1.43 -2.98
N GLY A 43 -5.73 -2.09 -1.90
CA GLY A 43 -4.62 -1.65 -1.04
C GLY A 43 -3.34 -1.41 -1.85
N LEU A 44 -2.95 -2.37 -2.70
CA LEU A 44 -1.79 -2.26 -3.58
C LEU A 44 -1.94 -1.16 -4.64
N ILE A 45 -3.10 -1.05 -5.29
CA ILE A 45 -3.36 -0.05 -6.34
C ILE A 45 -3.24 1.36 -5.75
N PHE A 46 -3.93 1.66 -4.66
CA PHE A 46 -3.88 2.98 -4.03
C PHE A 46 -2.48 3.29 -3.49
N PHE A 47 -1.76 2.29 -2.98
CA PHE A 47 -0.40 2.49 -2.50
C PHE A 47 0.57 2.81 -3.65
N GLY A 48 0.47 2.07 -4.75
CA GLY A 48 1.24 2.31 -5.98
C GLY A 48 0.96 3.70 -6.54
N LEU A 49 -0.31 4.09 -6.66
CA LEU A 49 -0.69 5.44 -7.11
C LEU A 49 -0.15 6.53 -6.18
N SER A 50 -0.21 6.34 -4.86
CA SER A 50 0.36 7.28 -3.89
C SER A 50 1.85 7.53 -4.15
N LEU A 51 2.63 6.47 -4.34
CA LEU A 51 4.07 6.58 -4.59
C LEU A 51 4.40 7.14 -5.98
N PHE A 52 3.60 6.80 -6.99
CA PHE A 52 3.72 7.34 -8.34
C PHE A 52 3.61 8.87 -8.34
N PHE A 53 2.55 9.41 -7.73
CA PHE A 53 2.39 10.87 -7.62
C PHE A 53 3.46 11.52 -6.73
N SER A 54 3.95 10.81 -5.71
CA SER A 54 5.08 11.26 -4.89
C SER A 54 6.39 11.36 -5.69
N LEU A 55 6.60 10.48 -6.68
CA LEU A 55 7.77 10.54 -7.57
C LEU A 55 7.70 11.71 -8.55
N LEU A 56 6.52 12.00 -9.10
CA LEU A 56 6.33 13.07 -10.09
C LEU A 56 6.46 14.47 -9.49
N LYS A 57 6.06 14.67 -8.23
CA LYS A 57 6.11 15.97 -7.52
C LYS A 57 5.44 17.12 -8.28
N TYR A 58 4.37 16.85 -9.03
CA TYR A 58 3.67 17.87 -9.80
C TYR A 58 2.93 18.85 -8.87
N LYS A 59 3.00 20.16 -9.15
CA LYS A 59 2.47 21.21 -8.25
C LYS A 59 0.98 21.06 -7.95
N HIS A 60 0.19 20.57 -8.91
CA HIS A 60 -1.26 20.40 -8.77
C HIS A 60 -1.68 19.12 -8.03
N THR A 61 -0.80 18.12 -7.92
CA THR A 61 -1.08 16.81 -7.27
C THR A 61 -0.28 16.63 -5.98
N LYS A 62 0.18 17.72 -5.35
CA LYS A 62 1.03 17.67 -4.15
C LYS A 62 0.35 16.94 -2.98
N ASP A 63 -0.98 16.97 -2.91
CA ASP A 63 -1.76 16.35 -1.84
C ASP A 63 -2.18 14.89 -2.15
N TYR A 64 -2.08 14.45 -3.42
CA TYR A 64 -2.47 13.09 -3.84
C TYR A 64 -1.79 11.98 -3.07
N PRO A 65 -0.46 12.01 -2.87
CA PRO A 65 0.21 10.92 -2.15
C PRO A 65 -0.36 10.71 -0.75
N LYS A 66 -0.79 11.79 -0.09
CA LYS A 66 -1.38 11.72 1.25
C LYS A 66 -2.75 11.05 1.21
N PHE A 67 -3.66 11.53 0.36
CA PHE A 67 -5.02 10.99 0.27
C PHE A 67 -5.04 9.54 -0.26
N LEU A 68 -4.31 9.26 -1.34
CA LEU A 68 -4.17 7.91 -1.88
C LEU A 68 -3.51 6.96 -0.86
N GLY A 69 -2.57 7.46 -0.05
CA GLY A 69 -1.98 6.69 1.04
C GLY A 69 -2.98 6.35 2.15
N PHE A 70 -3.95 7.23 2.43
CA PHE A 70 -5.03 6.93 3.38
C PHE A 70 -5.99 5.88 2.83
N TYR A 71 -6.32 5.93 1.54
CA TYR A 71 -7.15 4.91 0.90
C TYR A 71 -6.45 3.56 0.83
N ALA A 72 -5.13 3.55 0.59
CA ALA A 72 -4.32 2.35 0.67
C ALA A 72 -4.35 1.73 2.07
N PHE A 73 -4.19 2.55 3.11
CA PHE A 73 -4.28 2.09 4.49
C PHE A 73 -5.66 1.55 4.84
N PHE A 74 -6.74 2.22 4.40
CA PHE A 74 -8.11 1.74 4.61
C PHE A 74 -8.31 0.33 4.05
N TRP A 75 -7.92 0.10 2.79
CA TRP A 75 -8.05 -1.21 2.16
C TRP A 75 -7.13 -2.26 2.81
N ALA A 76 -5.89 -1.89 3.17
CA ALA A 76 -4.99 -2.77 3.89
C ALA A 76 -5.50 -3.14 5.29
N LEU A 77 -6.20 -2.23 5.97
CA LEU A 77 -6.84 -2.51 7.26
C LEU A 77 -7.96 -3.53 7.11
N ILE A 78 -8.82 -3.39 6.10
CA ILE A 78 -9.87 -4.39 5.81
C ILE A 78 -9.24 -5.75 5.50
N HIS A 79 -8.18 -5.77 4.68
CA HIS A 79 -7.46 -6.98 4.32
C HIS A 79 -6.90 -7.69 5.56
N PHE A 80 -6.22 -6.94 6.43
CA PHE A 80 -5.67 -7.46 7.69
C PHE A 80 -6.76 -7.94 8.64
N LEU A 81 -7.83 -7.16 8.84
CA LEU A 81 -8.94 -7.54 9.73
C LEU A 81 -9.65 -8.79 9.24
N ASN A 82 -9.85 -8.95 7.92
CA ASN A 82 -10.43 -10.16 7.36
C ASN A 82 -9.53 -11.38 7.65
N TYR A 83 -8.22 -11.28 7.39
CA TYR A 83 -7.27 -12.33 7.71
C TYR A 83 -7.24 -12.67 9.20
N PHE A 84 -7.22 -11.67 10.07
CA PHE A 84 -7.18 -11.87 11.51
C PHE A 84 -8.49 -12.48 12.05
N ALA A 85 -9.63 -11.99 11.58
CA ALA A 85 -10.94 -12.47 12.03
C ALA A 85 -11.26 -13.87 11.51
N PHE A 86 -11.12 -14.10 10.21
CA PHE A 86 -11.58 -15.35 9.58
C PHE A 86 -10.45 -16.35 9.35
N GLY A 87 -9.24 -15.87 9.06
CA GLY A 87 -8.07 -16.73 8.86
C GLY A 87 -7.41 -17.19 10.17
N LYS A 88 -7.61 -16.45 11.27
CA LYS A 88 -7.04 -16.75 12.60
C LYS A 88 -8.07 -16.82 13.72
N ASN A 89 -9.37 -16.73 13.43
CA ASN A 89 -10.44 -16.79 14.43
C ASN A 89 -10.27 -15.79 15.59
N LEU A 90 -9.68 -14.62 15.32
CA LEU A 90 -9.33 -13.59 16.32
C LEU A 90 -8.37 -14.09 17.42
N ASP A 91 -7.69 -15.21 17.21
CA ASP A 91 -6.72 -15.76 18.14
C ASP A 91 -5.34 -15.11 17.92
N LEU A 92 -4.92 -14.31 18.91
CA LEU A 92 -3.64 -13.62 18.90
C LEU A 92 -2.44 -14.59 18.94
N MET A 93 -2.56 -15.71 19.66
CA MET A 93 -1.48 -16.68 19.79
C MET A 93 -1.27 -17.42 18.47
N LEU A 94 -2.36 -17.87 17.83
CA LEU A 94 -2.31 -18.45 16.49
C LEU A 94 -1.81 -17.45 15.45
N PHE A 95 -2.27 -16.20 15.53
CA PHE A 95 -1.82 -15.12 14.66
C PHE A 95 -0.30 -14.93 14.72
N PHE A 96 0.27 -14.73 15.91
CA PHE A 96 1.71 -14.51 16.03
C PHE A 96 2.51 -15.75 15.65
N LYS A 97 2.07 -16.95 16.08
CA LYS A 97 2.72 -18.20 15.70
C LYS A 97 2.84 -18.33 14.18
N ASP A 98 1.74 -18.15 13.45
CA ASP A 98 1.76 -18.28 11.99
C ASP A 98 2.50 -17.13 11.30
N THR A 99 2.34 -15.91 11.79
CA THR A 99 2.98 -14.71 11.20
C THR A 99 4.49 -14.81 11.23
N PHE A 100 5.08 -15.32 12.31
CA PHE A 100 6.53 -15.48 12.41
C PHE A 100 7.05 -16.80 11.83
N SER A 101 6.18 -17.76 11.55
CA SER A 101 6.58 -19.06 10.98
C SER A 101 6.57 -19.09 9.45
N LYS A 102 5.82 -18.19 8.80
CA LYS A 102 5.58 -18.26 7.35
C LYS A 102 5.93 -16.94 6.65
N ASN A 103 6.69 -17.05 5.56
CA ASN A 103 7.21 -15.89 4.83
C ASN A 103 6.12 -14.99 4.23
N LEU A 104 5.01 -15.57 3.77
CA LEU A 104 3.90 -14.82 3.18
C LEU A 104 3.24 -13.93 4.25
N GLU A 105 2.85 -14.51 5.38
CA GLU A 105 2.23 -13.84 6.50
C GLU A 105 3.18 -12.79 7.11
N PHE A 106 4.45 -13.13 7.29
CA PHE A 106 5.46 -12.22 7.83
C PHE A 106 5.64 -10.97 6.97
N SER A 107 5.77 -11.14 5.65
CA SER A 107 5.93 -10.02 4.71
C SER A 107 4.68 -9.13 4.67
N GLY A 108 3.49 -9.73 4.75
CA GLY A 108 2.22 -9.01 4.88
C GLY A 108 2.18 -8.17 6.15
N PHE A 109 2.50 -8.77 7.30
CA PHE A 109 2.53 -8.08 8.58
C PHE A 109 3.52 -6.92 8.62
N ILE A 110 4.76 -7.11 8.12
CA ILE A 110 5.76 -6.03 8.08
C ILE A 110 5.26 -4.87 7.22
N SER A 111 4.71 -5.15 6.03
CA SER A 111 4.23 -4.09 5.15
C SER A 111 3.04 -3.33 5.78
N PHE A 112 2.09 -4.05 6.39
CA PHE A 112 0.97 -3.45 7.11
C PHE A 112 1.45 -2.61 8.30
N PHE A 113 2.42 -3.09 9.07
CA PHE A 113 2.98 -2.37 10.22
C PHE A 113 3.65 -1.06 9.79
N ILE A 114 4.50 -1.08 8.75
CA ILE A 114 5.14 0.13 8.23
C ILE A 114 4.08 1.10 7.68
N LEU A 115 3.08 0.61 6.95
CA LEU A 115 2.00 1.43 6.42
C LEU A 115 1.18 2.10 7.54
N THR A 116 0.93 1.37 8.64
CA THR A 116 0.27 1.89 9.85
C THR A 116 1.09 3.02 10.48
N LEU A 117 2.40 2.85 10.64
CA LEU A 117 3.28 3.91 11.16
C LEU A 117 3.29 5.14 10.24
N MET A 118 3.25 4.94 8.92
CA MET A 118 3.14 6.03 7.95
C MET A 118 1.80 6.77 8.06
N PHE A 119 0.69 6.04 8.27
CA PHE A 119 -0.62 6.61 8.54
C PHE A 119 -0.60 7.46 9.81
N ILE A 120 -0.15 6.90 10.94
CA ILE A 120 -0.04 7.59 12.23
C ILE A 120 0.84 8.85 12.13
N SER A 121 1.96 8.78 11.38
CA SER A 121 2.84 9.94 11.19
C SER A 121 2.15 11.14 10.53
N SER A 122 0.98 10.94 9.90
CA SER A 122 0.19 11.95 9.18
C SER A 122 -0.73 12.79 10.04
N PHE A 123 -0.85 12.47 11.33
CA PHE A 123 -1.48 13.32 12.31
C PHE A 123 -0.47 14.32 12.91
N LYS A 124 -0.93 15.54 13.22
CA LYS A 124 -0.08 16.66 13.67
C LYS A 124 0.74 16.33 14.93
N PHE A 125 0.24 15.45 15.79
CA PHE A 125 0.89 15.03 17.03
C PHE A 125 2.15 14.16 16.83
N PHE A 126 2.30 13.51 15.67
CA PHE A 126 3.36 12.52 15.42
C PHE A 126 4.42 13.00 14.43
N THR A 127 4.75 14.29 14.45
CA THR A 127 5.72 14.90 13.52
C THR A 127 7.13 14.28 13.61
N LYS A 128 7.52 13.75 14.78
CA LYS A 128 8.79 13.01 14.97
C LYS A 128 8.87 11.74 14.12
N LEU A 129 7.73 11.09 13.84
CA LEU A 129 7.61 9.90 13.00
C LEU A 129 7.58 10.22 11.50
N SER A 130 7.64 11.48 11.10
CA SER A 130 7.59 11.89 9.68
C SER A 130 8.70 11.29 8.82
N LYS A 131 9.84 10.91 9.43
CA LYS A 131 10.95 10.22 8.76
C LYS A 131 10.54 8.84 8.22
N ILE A 132 9.58 8.17 8.86
CA ILE A 132 9.11 6.83 8.47
C ILE A 132 8.51 6.84 7.07
N ARG A 133 7.92 7.95 6.61
CA ARG A 133 7.40 8.06 5.24
C ARG A 133 8.46 7.83 4.16
N LYS A 134 9.75 7.97 4.47
CA LYS A 134 10.84 7.64 3.53
C LYS A 134 10.88 6.14 3.22
N LEU A 135 10.40 5.30 4.13
CA LEU A 135 10.29 3.86 3.96
C LEU A 135 9.16 3.45 3.01
N GLY A 136 8.31 4.39 2.55
CA GLY A 136 7.16 4.05 1.68
C GLY A 136 7.54 3.23 0.45
N TYR A 137 8.66 3.54 -0.21
CA TYR A 137 9.12 2.77 -1.38
C TYR A 137 9.59 1.36 -1.02
N ILE A 138 10.22 1.19 0.15
CA ILE A 138 10.64 -0.13 0.67
C ILE A 138 9.40 -0.91 1.09
N CYS A 139 8.46 -0.27 1.80
CA CYS A 139 7.19 -0.84 2.20
C CYS A 139 6.37 -1.34 1.01
N PHE A 140 6.35 -0.58 -0.09
CA PHE A 140 5.66 -1.00 -1.31
C PHE A 140 6.36 -2.18 -1.99
N LEU A 141 7.70 -2.24 -1.96
CA LEU A 141 8.43 -3.42 -2.44
C LEU A 141 8.07 -4.67 -1.62
N ILE A 142 8.02 -4.56 -0.29
CA ILE A 142 7.62 -5.67 0.60
C ILE A 142 6.16 -6.07 0.34
N ALA A 143 5.25 -5.11 0.15
CA ALA A 143 3.85 -5.39 -0.16
C ALA A 143 3.69 -6.08 -1.53
N SER A 144 4.43 -5.65 -2.55
CA SER A 144 4.44 -6.31 -3.87
C SER A 144 5.07 -7.71 -3.80
N TRP A 145 6.08 -7.89 -2.96
CA TRP A 145 6.67 -9.21 -2.68
C TRP A 145 5.69 -10.14 -1.97
N HIS A 146 4.94 -9.64 -0.98
CA HIS A 146 3.85 -10.35 -0.33
C HIS A 146 2.79 -10.80 -1.35
N TYR A 147 2.38 -9.91 -2.26
CA TYR A 147 1.46 -10.27 -3.35
C TYR A 147 2.04 -11.34 -4.27
N PHE A 148 3.32 -11.24 -4.62
CA PHE A 148 4.00 -12.25 -5.45
C PHE A 148 4.02 -13.63 -4.79
N LEU A 149 4.28 -13.70 -3.47
CA LEU A 149 4.26 -14.94 -2.71
C LEU A 149 2.86 -15.54 -2.55
N SER A 150 1.80 -14.75 -2.70
CA SER A 150 0.42 -15.24 -2.52
C SER A 150 -0.01 -16.22 -3.62
N ALA A 151 0.60 -16.12 -4.80
CA ALA A 151 0.31 -16.99 -5.93
C ALA A 151 1.11 -18.29 -5.85
N LYS A 152 0.44 -19.44 -5.98
CA LYS A 152 1.11 -20.74 -6.14
C LYS A 152 2.01 -20.76 -7.38
N VAL A 153 1.55 -20.12 -8.46
CA VAL A 153 2.30 -19.91 -9.71
C VAL A 153 2.16 -18.42 -10.07
N PRO A 154 3.25 -17.64 -10.01
CA PRO A 154 3.19 -16.21 -10.31
C PRO A 154 2.74 -15.93 -11.75
N GLN A 155 1.62 -15.23 -11.88
CA GLN A 155 1.09 -14.75 -13.16
C GLN A 155 1.63 -13.37 -13.52
N ILE A 156 1.37 -12.92 -14.76
CA ILE A 156 1.77 -11.60 -15.27
C ILE A 156 1.46 -10.44 -14.31
N PRO A 157 0.28 -10.33 -13.66
CA PRO A 157 0.02 -9.25 -12.73
C PRO A 157 0.97 -9.21 -11.52
N HIS A 158 1.38 -10.36 -11.01
CA HIS A 158 2.29 -10.47 -9.87
C HIS A 158 3.69 -9.96 -10.23
N ILE A 159 4.22 -10.41 -11.37
CA ILE A 159 5.52 -9.99 -11.89
C ILE A 159 5.49 -8.49 -12.21
N PHE A 160 4.41 -8.00 -12.80
CA PHE A 160 4.25 -6.60 -13.17
C PHE A 160 4.26 -5.67 -11.95
N VAL A 161 3.49 -5.98 -10.91
CA VAL A 161 3.42 -5.19 -9.67
C VAL A 161 4.75 -5.19 -8.92
N LEU A 162 5.45 -6.33 -8.89
CA LEU A 162 6.79 -6.43 -8.31
C LEU A 162 7.81 -5.60 -9.11
N SER A 163 7.77 -5.67 -10.44
CA SER A 163 8.65 -4.89 -11.32
C SER A 163 8.45 -3.39 -11.14
N ILE A 164 7.20 -2.92 -11.06
CA ILE A 164 6.88 -1.52 -10.77
C ILE A 164 7.48 -1.07 -9.43
N ALA A 165 7.36 -1.90 -8.39
CA ALA A 165 7.91 -1.56 -7.08
C ALA A 165 9.43 -1.41 -7.10
N ILE A 166 10.13 -2.31 -7.82
CA ILE A 166 11.58 -2.22 -8.03
C ILE A 166 11.93 -0.94 -8.79
N ILE A 167 11.21 -0.62 -9.86
CA ILE A 167 11.42 0.62 -10.63
C ILE A 167 11.23 1.85 -9.75
N PHE A 168 10.18 1.90 -8.94
CA PHE A 168 9.90 3.03 -8.06
C PHE A 168 11.01 3.23 -7.01
N LEU A 169 11.50 2.15 -6.41
CA LEU A 169 12.61 2.20 -5.47
C LEU A 169 13.90 2.66 -6.16
N SER A 170 14.23 2.10 -7.32
CA SER A 170 15.42 2.46 -8.11
C SER A 170 15.42 3.94 -8.52
N LEU A 171 14.28 4.44 -9.02
CA LEU A 171 14.13 5.86 -9.37
C LEU A 171 14.29 6.77 -8.15
N LYS A 172 13.79 6.34 -6.98
CA LYS A 172 13.95 7.10 -5.73
C LYS A 172 15.41 7.16 -5.29
N LEU A 173 16.12 6.03 -5.33
CA LEU A 173 17.54 5.94 -4.99
C LEU A 173 18.39 6.79 -5.93
N TRP A 174 18.14 6.71 -7.25
CA TRP A 174 18.80 7.55 -8.24
C TRP A 174 18.61 9.04 -7.92
N LYS A 175 17.37 9.50 -7.73
CA LYS A 175 17.09 10.92 -7.42
C LYS A 175 17.83 11.39 -6.17
N ASN A 176 17.95 10.55 -5.15
CA ASN A 176 18.72 10.86 -3.95
C ASN A 176 20.23 10.96 -4.22
N TYR A 177 20.78 10.05 -5.02
CA TYR A 177 22.19 10.06 -5.43
C TYR A 177 22.55 11.32 -6.24
N LYS A 178 21.75 11.67 -7.26
CA LYS A 178 21.95 12.91 -8.06
C LYS A 178 21.90 14.16 -7.19
N LYS A 179 21.00 14.21 -6.20
CA LYS A 179 20.90 15.35 -5.28
C LYS A 179 22.15 15.49 -4.40
N ARG A 180 22.74 14.38 -3.94
CA ARG A 180 23.99 14.39 -3.15
C ARG A 180 25.17 14.87 -3.98
N LYS A 181 25.34 14.36 -5.21
CA LYS A 181 26.38 14.85 -6.14
C LYS A 181 26.29 16.35 -6.39
N LYS A 182 25.08 16.88 -6.59
CA LYS A 182 24.91 18.32 -6.83
C LYS A 182 25.31 19.20 -5.62
N VAL A 183 25.32 18.67 -4.39
CA VAL A 183 25.69 19.42 -3.18
C VAL A 183 27.20 19.42 -2.94
N THR A 184 27.94 18.44 -3.48
CA THR A 184 29.40 18.32 -3.28
C THR A 184 30.23 19.11 -4.30
N TYR A 185 29.60 19.71 -5.32
CA TYR A 185 30.27 20.53 -6.35
C TYR A 185 29.98 22.04 -6.20
N TYR A 186 29.51 22.49 -5.03
CA TYR A 186 29.40 23.90 -4.63
C TYR A 186 30.16 24.12 -3.34
#